data_AF-A0A1G6MQP4-F1
#
_entry.id   AF-A0A1G6MQP4-F1
#
_cell.length_a   1.000
_cell.length_b   1.000
_cell.length_c   1.000
_cell.angle_alpha   90.00
_cell.angle_beta   90.00
_cell.angle_gamma   90.00
#
_symmetry.space_group_name_H-M   'P 1'
#
loop_
_entity.id
_entity.type
_entity.pdbx_description
1 polymer ?
#
loop_
_entity_poly.entity_id
_entity_poly.type
_entity_poly.pdbx_seq_one_letter_code
_entity_poly.pdbx_strand_id
1 'polypeptide(L)'
;MKTLSTFAPVALEHASRLINHGPTILVTSSDAKRRNVMAAAWSMPVEFTPPRIAVVIDKRTFTRELINASGTFGVIIPGAAALDLTYAVGSVSGREIDKFERFGIAAVAGPKLGLPLLEAGCSAWMECRLIPEPHTEDAYDTCFGEVIAAAADPRAFRHGHWELDSSNADLHTIHHLGAGNFVRAGDTIKARELP
;
A
#
# COMPACT_ATOMS: atom_id res chain seq x y z
N MET A 1 -13.19 20.44 -1.11
CA MET A 1 -12.11 20.83 -0.18
C MET A 1 -11.04 19.76 -0.29
N LYS A 2 -9.78 20.08 -0.62
CA LYS A 2 -8.71 19.07 -0.62
C LYS A 2 -8.44 18.68 0.84
N THR A 3 -8.69 17.43 1.21
CA THR A 3 -8.35 16.93 2.55
C THR A 3 -6.83 16.99 2.69
N LEU A 4 -6.36 17.67 3.74
CA LEU A 4 -4.94 17.71 4.07
C LEU A 4 -4.53 16.35 4.63
N SER A 5 -3.37 15.87 4.21
CA SER A 5 -2.76 14.65 4.76
C SER A 5 -2.53 14.81 6.26
N THR A 6 -2.85 13.76 7.00
CA THR A 6 -2.65 13.61 8.45
C THR A 6 -1.40 12.79 8.79
N PHE A 7 -0.79 12.16 7.79
CA PHE A 7 0.39 11.31 7.95
C PHE A 7 1.67 12.14 7.99
N ALA A 8 2.65 11.66 8.76
CA ALA A 8 3.99 12.22 8.83
C ALA A 8 4.88 11.64 7.73
N PRO A 9 5.72 12.45 7.06
CA PRO A 9 6.67 11.94 6.06
C PRO A 9 7.61 10.88 6.66
N VAL A 10 7.86 9.82 5.89
CA VAL A 10 8.82 8.77 6.22
C VAL A 10 10.08 8.96 5.37
N ALA A 11 11.25 8.99 6.01
CA ALA A 11 12.52 9.02 5.30
C ALA A 11 12.66 7.78 4.41
N LEU A 12 13.14 7.95 3.17
CA LEU A 12 13.16 6.88 2.17
C LEU A 12 14.00 5.65 2.60
N GLU A 13 15.05 5.86 3.39
CA GLU A 13 15.85 4.79 4.02
C GLU A 13 15.07 3.90 5.01
N HIS A 14 13.86 4.33 5.41
CA HIS A 14 12.95 3.56 6.27
C HIS A 14 11.73 3.03 5.51
N ALA A 15 11.53 3.38 4.25
CA ALA A 15 10.32 3.03 3.50
C ALA A 15 10.10 1.52 3.40
N SER A 16 11.16 0.73 3.19
CA SER A 16 11.07 -0.73 3.12
C SER A 16 10.51 -1.36 4.40
N ARG A 17 10.71 -0.72 5.56
CA ARG A 17 10.19 -1.19 6.86
C ARG A 17 8.66 -1.15 6.93
N LEU A 18 8.00 -0.32 6.11
CA LEU A 18 6.53 -0.23 6.07
C LEU A 18 5.88 -1.53 5.57
N ILE A 19 6.59 -2.34 4.79
CA ILE A 19 6.06 -3.60 4.24
C ILE A 19 6.89 -4.84 4.61
N ASN A 20 7.98 -4.67 5.37
CA ASN A 20 8.92 -5.75 5.68
C ASN A 20 8.30 -6.92 6.44
N HIS A 21 7.27 -6.67 7.27
CA HIS A 21 6.55 -7.70 8.01
C HIS A 21 5.43 -8.37 7.20
N GLY A 22 5.35 -8.11 5.89
CA GLY A 22 4.45 -8.77 4.95
C GLY A 22 2.96 -8.46 5.14
N PRO A 23 2.53 -7.19 5.29
CA PRO A 23 1.12 -6.84 5.33
C PRO A 23 0.46 -7.08 3.98
N THR A 24 -0.84 -7.34 3.99
CA THR A 24 -1.67 -7.10 2.80
C THR A 24 -1.70 -5.61 2.52
N ILE A 25 -1.51 -5.24 1.26
CA ILE A 25 -1.50 -3.84 0.82
C ILE A 25 -2.71 -3.54 -0.07
N LEU A 26 -3.00 -2.25 -0.23
CA LEU A 26 -3.80 -1.75 -1.35
C LEU A 26 -2.88 -1.14 -2.39
N VAL A 27 -3.22 -1.32 -3.67
CA VAL A 27 -2.53 -0.70 -4.80
C VAL A 27 -3.47 0.26 -5.47
N THR A 28 -3.12 1.55 -5.44
CA THR A 28 -3.86 2.61 -6.14
C THR A 28 -3.17 2.97 -7.44
N SER A 29 -3.94 3.22 -8.48
CA SER A 29 -3.41 3.64 -9.79
C SER A 29 -4.31 4.65 -10.46
N SER A 30 -3.74 5.47 -11.35
CA SER A 30 -4.45 6.52 -12.07
C SER A 30 -3.76 6.83 -13.40
N ASP A 31 -4.54 7.06 -14.46
CA ASP A 31 -4.07 7.56 -15.77
C ASP A 31 -4.48 9.02 -16.00
N ALA A 32 -4.68 9.77 -14.91
CA ALA A 32 -5.23 11.13 -14.83
C ALA A 32 -6.72 11.27 -15.20
N LYS A 33 -7.30 10.34 -15.95
CA LYS A 33 -8.74 10.34 -16.29
C LYS A 33 -9.53 9.40 -15.40
N ARG A 34 -8.93 8.26 -15.08
CA ARG A 34 -9.53 7.14 -14.34
C ARG A 34 -8.63 6.84 -13.15
N ARG A 35 -9.25 6.35 -12.07
CA ARG A 35 -8.58 5.91 -10.86
C ARG A 35 -9.08 4.53 -10.47
N ASN A 36 -8.23 3.76 -9.81
CA ASN A 36 -8.61 2.47 -9.26
C ASN A 36 -7.85 2.18 -7.96
N VAL A 37 -8.38 1.22 -7.21
CA VAL A 37 -7.73 0.60 -6.07
C VAL A 37 -8.00 -0.90 -6.10
N MET A 38 -7.00 -1.72 -5.76
CA MET A 38 -7.14 -3.16 -5.54
C MET A 38 -6.42 -3.57 -4.26
N ALA A 39 -6.71 -4.77 -3.74
CA ALA A 39 -5.89 -5.38 -2.70
C ALA A 39 -4.84 -6.31 -3.30
N ALA A 40 -3.66 -6.38 -2.69
CA ALA A 40 -2.61 -7.34 -3.01
C ALA A 40 -1.99 -7.89 -1.72
N ALA A 41 -2.00 -9.21 -1.56
CA ALA A 41 -1.32 -9.86 -0.45
C ALA A 41 0.17 -10.15 -0.78
N TRP A 42 0.51 -10.23 -2.07
CA TRP A 42 1.84 -10.61 -2.54
C TRP A 42 2.68 -9.37 -2.82
N SER A 43 3.36 -8.89 -1.78
CA SER A 43 4.30 -7.77 -1.86
C SER A 43 5.45 -7.94 -0.88
N MET A 44 6.64 -7.44 -1.23
CA MET A 44 7.83 -7.48 -0.36
C MET A 44 8.83 -6.37 -0.69
N PRO A 45 9.68 -5.94 0.26
CA PRO A 45 10.82 -5.09 -0.06
C PRO A 45 11.85 -5.87 -0.90
N VAL A 46 12.58 -5.16 -1.76
CA VAL A 46 13.61 -5.70 -2.65
C VAL A 46 14.97 -5.09 -2.37
N GLU A 47 15.00 -3.78 -2.09
CA GLU A 47 16.23 -3.03 -1.86
C GLU A 47 15.99 -1.92 -0.84
N PHE A 48 17.03 -1.57 -0.07
CA PHE A 48 16.96 -0.51 0.94
C PHE A 48 17.21 0.89 0.36
N THR A 49 18.23 1.04 -0.50
CA THR A 49 18.66 2.34 -1.04
C THR A 49 19.12 2.22 -2.50
N PRO A 50 18.37 2.77 -3.49
CA PRO A 50 17.04 3.36 -3.32
C PRO A 50 16.03 2.30 -2.88
N PRO A 51 14.98 2.69 -2.11
CA PRO A 51 13.97 1.73 -1.67
C PRO A 51 13.19 1.19 -2.87
N ARG A 52 13.27 -0.13 -3.07
CA ARG A 52 12.51 -0.83 -4.12
C ARG A 52 11.63 -1.91 -3.52
N ILE A 53 10.48 -2.13 -4.14
CA ILE A 53 9.51 -3.14 -3.74
C ILE A 53 9.10 -4.00 -4.93
N ALA A 54 8.66 -5.22 -4.64
CA ALA A 54 7.99 -6.09 -5.59
C ALA A 54 6.53 -6.25 -5.19
N VAL A 55 5.63 -6.23 -6.18
CA VAL A 55 4.19 -6.50 -6.01
C VAL A 55 3.73 -7.36 -7.17
N VAL A 56 3.03 -8.46 -6.91
CA VAL A 56 2.39 -9.23 -7.98
C VAL A 56 1.06 -8.58 -8.34
N ILE A 57 0.90 -8.18 -9.60
CA ILE A 57 -0.29 -7.48 -10.11
C ILE A 57 -0.74 -8.19 -11.38
N ASP A 58 -1.79 -9.02 -11.26
CA ASP A 58 -2.35 -9.81 -12.36
C ASP A 58 -2.65 -8.93 -13.58
N LYS A 59 -2.16 -9.37 -14.75
CA LYS A 59 -2.23 -8.66 -16.03
C LYS A 59 -3.65 -8.32 -16.52
N ARG A 60 -4.67 -9.00 -16.01
CA ARG A 60 -6.09 -8.80 -16.34
C ARG A 60 -6.74 -7.70 -15.50
N THR A 61 -6.10 -7.30 -14.39
CA THR A 61 -6.65 -6.29 -13.48
C THR A 61 -6.70 -4.92 -14.16
N PHE A 62 -7.73 -4.16 -13.82
CA PHE A 62 -7.80 -2.76 -14.24
C PHE A 62 -6.66 -1.93 -13.64
N THR A 63 -6.18 -2.31 -12.45
CA THR A 63 -5.00 -1.71 -11.84
C THR A 63 -3.79 -1.82 -12.76
N ARG A 64 -3.49 -3.00 -13.32
CA ARG A 64 -2.35 -3.19 -14.22
C ARG A 64 -2.43 -2.32 -15.47
N GLU A 65 -3.60 -2.18 -16.08
CA GLU A 65 -3.81 -1.30 -17.23
C GLU A 65 -3.41 0.16 -16.91
N LEU A 66 -3.90 0.69 -15.78
CA LEU A 66 -3.59 2.07 -15.38
C LEU A 66 -2.12 2.26 -15.01
N ILE A 67 -1.49 1.26 -14.41
CA ILE A 67 -0.06 1.29 -14.08
C ILE A 67 0.78 1.31 -15.36
N ASN A 68 0.48 0.45 -16.33
CA ASN A 68 1.19 0.44 -17.61
C ASN A 68 1.01 1.76 -18.39
N ALA A 69 -0.16 2.38 -18.30
CA ALA A 69 -0.43 3.66 -18.95
C ALA A 69 0.29 4.86 -18.29
N SER A 70 0.45 4.84 -16.96
CA SER A 70 0.97 5.97 -16.19
C SER A 70 2.44 5.83 -15.75
N GLY A 71 2.96 4.60 -15.68
CA GLY A 71 4.26 4.29 -15.10
C GLY A 71 4.33 4.50 -13.58
N THR A 72 3.19 4.62 -12.89
CA THR A 72 3.14 4.96 -11.45
C THR A 72 2.05 4.19 -10.71
N PHE A 73 2.28 3.98 -9.41
CA PHE A 73 1.29 3.39 -8.51
C PHE A 73 1.53 3.80 -7.07
N GLY A 74 0.47 3.76 -6.27
CA GLY A 74 0.55 3.96 -4.83
C GLY A 74 0.42 2.62 -4.13
N VAL A 75 1.16 2.44 -3.04
CA VAL A 75 1.02 1.31 -2.13
C VAL A 75 0.52 1.84 -0.80
N ILE A 76 -0.60 1.34 -0.32
CA ILE A 76 -1.20 1.73 0.96
C ILE A 76 -1.15 0.52 1.89
N ILE A 77 -0.78 0.75 3.13
CA ILE A 77 -0.73 -0.26 4.18
C ILE A 77 -2.00 -0.09 5.03
N PRO A 78 -3.06 -0.89 4.79
CA PRO A 78 -4.29 -0.83 5.56
C PRO A 78 -4.08 -1.32 7.01
N GLY A 79 -4.71 -0.62 7.94
CA GLY A 79 -4.91 -1.09 9.31
C GLY A 79 -6.16 -1.97 9.42
N ALA A 80 -6.39 -2.53 10.61
CA ALA A 80 -7.56 -3.33 10.92
C ALA A 80 -8.89 -2.59 10.70
N ALA A 81 -8.92 -1.26 10.88
CA ALA A 81 -10.11 -0.45 10.59
C ALA A 81 -10.48 -0.41 9.09
N ALA A 82 -9.54 -0.69 8.19
CA ALA A 82 -9.77 -0.77 6.75
C ALA A 82 -9.97 -2.23 6.25
N LEU A 83 -10.22 -3.19 7.14
CA LEU A 83 -10.37 -4.61 6.79
C LEU A 83 -11.43 -4.86 5.72
N ASP A 84 -12.66 -4.40 5.97
CA ASP A 84 -13.79 -4.64 5.08
C ASP A 84 -13.62 -3.93 3.73
N LEU A 85 -13.05 -2.71 3.76
CA LEU A 85 -12.72 -1.98 2.55
C LEU A 85 -11.68 -2.76 1.73
N THR A 86 -10.63 -3.26 2.38
CA THR A 86 -9.58 -4.08 1.75
C THR A 86 -10.18 -5.29 1.05
N TYR A 87 -11.08 -6.01 1.71
CA TYR A 87 -11.75 -7.16 1.11
C TYR A 87 -12.65 -6.75 -0.06
N ALA A 88 -13.44 -5.68 0.09
CA ALA A 88 -14.36 -5.20 -0.92
C ALA A 88 -13.64 -4.78 -2.21
N VAL A 89 -12.57 -3.99 -2.11
CA VAL A 89 -11.83 -3.50 -3.28
C VAL A 89 -11.03 -4.61 -3.97
N GLY A 90 -10.63 -5.65 -3.24
CA GLY A 90 -10.02 -6.86 -3.80
C GLY A 90 -11.01 -7.77 -4.54
N SER A 91 -12.31 -7.69 -4.22
CA SER A 91 -13.33 -8.63 -4.71
C SER A 91 -14.09 -8.17 -5.96
N VAL A 92 -13.89 -6.93 -6.41
CA VAL A 92 -14.54 -6.39 -7.61
C VAL A 92 -13.52 -5.75 -8.54
N SER A 93 -13.77 -5.78 -9.85
CA SER A 93 -12.97 -5.03 -10.83
C SER A 93 -13.40 -3.57 -10.90
N GLY A 94 -12.47 -2.64 -11.11
CA GLY A 94 -12.77 -1.20 -11.31
C GLY A 94 -13.03 -0.82 -12.76
N ARG A 95 -13.08 -1.81 -13.68
CA ARG A 95 -13.21 -1.57 -15.13
C ARG A 95 -14.56 -0.93 -15.51
N GLU A 96 -15.61 -1.29 -14.79
CA GLU A 96 -17.00 -0.86 -15.06
C GLU A 96 -17.56 0.04 -13.96
N ILE A 97 -16.83 0.23 -12.85
CA ILE A 97 -17.27 0.98 -11.67
C ILE A 97 -16.12 1.85 -11.15
N ASP A 98 -16.42 3.09 -10.74
CA ASP A 98 -15.49 3.82 -9.87
C ASP A 98 -15.65 3.30 -8.44
N LYS A 99 -14.66 2.52 -7.98
CA LYS A 99 -14.65 1.97 -6.61
C LYS A 99 -14.59 3.05 -5.54
N PHE A 100 -13.99 4.21 -5.82
CA PHE A 100 -13.93 5.30 -4.87
C PHE A 100 -15.32 5.88 -4.63
N GLU A 101 -16.13 6.05 -5.68
CA GLU A 101 -17.52 6.49 -5.56
C GLU A 101 -18.39 5.40 -4.91
N ARG A 102 -18.28 4.16 -5.41
CA ARG A 102 -19.09 3.02 -4.94
C ARG A 102 -18.93 2.75 -3.44
N PHE A 103 -17.72 2.85 -2.92
CA PHE A 103 -17.41 2.53 -1.52
C PHE A 103 -17.17 3.79 -0.66
N GLY A 104 -17.41 4.99 -1.18
CA GLY A 104 -17.22 6.24 -0.44
C GLY A 104 -15.77 6.47 0.03
N ILE A 105 -14.79 6.08 -0.78
CA ILE A 105 -13.37 6.15 -0.42
C ILE A 105 -12.89 7.60 -0.49
N ALA A 106 -12.54 8.16 0.67
CA ALA A 106 -11.83 9.41 0.74
C ALA A 106 -10.34 9.21 0.37
N ALA A 107 -9.84 10.03 -0.54
CA ALA A 107 -8.44 10.00 -0.97
C ALA A 107 -7.80 11.39 -0.88
N VAL A 108 -6.54 11.42 -0.49
CA VAL A 108 -5.66 12.58 -0.59
C VAL A 108 -4.80 12.45 -1.85
N ALA A 109 -4.43 13.57 -2.47
CA ALA A 109 -3.52 13.54 -3.61
C ALA A 109 -2.08 13.41 -3.12
N GLY A 110 -1.36 12.42 -3.63
CA GLY A 110 0.04 12.19 -3.30
C GLY A 110 0.93 13.39 -3.65
N PRO A 111 1.91 13.73 -2.79
CA PRO A 111 2.68 14.96 -2.94
C PRO A 111 3.68 14.93 -4.10
N LYS A 112 4.06 13.75 -4.62
CA LYS A 112 5.05 13.62 -5.71
C LYS A 112 4.45 13.19 -7.04
N LEU A 113 3.51 12.24 -7.05
CA LEU A 113 2.91 11.69 -8.27
C LEU A 113 1.43 12.04 -8.42
N GLY A 114 0.80 12.62 -7.40
CA GLY A 114 -0.63 12.96 -7.44
C GLY A 114 -1.54 11.74 -7.41
N LEU A 115 -1.03 10.57 -6.99
CA LEU A 115 -1.81 9.34 -6.87
C LEU A 115 -2.90 9.50 -5.80
N PRO A 116 -4.06 8.82 -5.94
CA PRO A 116 -5.08 8.82 -4.91
C PRO A 116 -4.63 7.93 -3.73
N LEU A 117 -4.27 8.54 -2.60
CA LEU A 117 -3.77 7.83 -1.42
C LEU A 117 -4.83 7.78 -0.33
N LEU A 118 -4.89 6.68 0.42
CA LEU A 118 -5.87 6.45 1.48
C LEU A 118 -5.19 6.57 2.84
N GLU A 119 -5.78 7.36 3.73
CA GLU A 119 -5.31 7.51 5.12
C GLU A 119 -6.34 7.04 6.14
N ALA A 120 -7.64 7.16 5.84
CA ALA A 120 -8.70 6.69 6.74
C ALA A 120 -8.60 5.17 6.95
N GLY A 121 -8.39 4.75 8.20
CA GLY A 121 -8.22 3.34 8.59
C GLY A 121 -6.93 2.69 8.07
N CYS A 122 -6.02 3.46 7.49
CA CYS A 122 -4.72 3.00 6.99
C CYS A 122 -3.59 3.49 7.90
N SER A 123 -2.43 2.85 7.78
CA SER A 123 -1.28 3.12 8.67
C SER A 123 -0.12 3.76 7.93
N ALA A 124 -0.01 3.55 6.62
CA ALA A 124 1.03 4.16 5.80
C ALA A 124 0.67 4.15 4.31
N TRP A 125 1.41 4.93 3.53
CA TRP A 125 1.42 4.85 2.07
C TRP A 125 2.81 5.12 1.49
N MET A 126 3.01 4.68 0.24
CA MET A 126 4.18 4.92 -0.58
C MET A 126 3.74 5.31 -2.00
N GLU A 127 4.41 6.28 -2.61
CA GLU A 127 4.30 6.58 -4.04
C GLU A 127 5.46 5.93 -4.79
N CYS A 128 5.14 5.15 -5.82
CA CYS A 128 6.09 4.34 -6.56
C CYS A 128 6.11 4.70 -8.05
N ARG A 129 7.31 4.70 -8.64
CA ARG A 129 7.49 4.63 -10.09
C ARG A 129 7.70 3.18 -10.50
N LEU A 130 7.00 2.73 -11.52
CA LEU A 130 7.21 1.41 -12.11
C LEU A 130 8.63 1.32 -12.67
N ILE A 131 9.32 0.23 -12.37
CA ILE A 131 10.58 -0.14 -13.00
C ILE A 131 10.23 -1.18 -14.08
N PRO A 132 10.35 -0.83 -15.38
CA PRO A 132 10.00 -1.76 -16.45
C PRO A 132 10.91 -2.99 -16.44
N GLU A 133 10.32 -4.16 -16.19
CA GLU A 133 11.02 -5.45 -16.16
C GLU A 133 10.23 -6.50 -16.94
N PRO A 134 10.20 -6.42 -18.29
CA PRO A 134 9.25 -7.14 -19.14
C PRO A 134 9.19 -8.65 -18.88
N HIS A 135 10.34 -9.29 -18.64
CA HIS A 135 10.36 -10.72 -18.36
C HIS A 135 9.57 -11.08 -17.09
N THR A 136 9.81 -10.37 -15.99
CA THR A 136 9.16 -10.66 -14.71
C THR A 136 7.69 -10.29 -14.74
N GLU A 137 7.38 -9.21 -15.46
CA GLU A 137 6.04 -8.70 -15.70
C GLU A 137 5.19 -9.67 -16.53
N ASP A 138 5.76 -10.27 -17.57
CA ASP A 138 5.04 -11.18 -18.47
C ASP A 138 4.93 -12.60 -17.91
N ALA A 139 6.02 -13.12 -17.35
CA ALA A 139 6.12 -14.51 -16.91
C ALA A 139 5.46 -14.75 -15.55
N TYR A 140 5.52 -13.77 -14.64
CA TYR A 140 5.15 -13.94 -13.24
C TYR A 140 4.17 -12.88 -12.71
N ASP A 141 3.76 -11.93 -13.57
CA ASP A 141 2.95 -10.76 -13.19
C ASP A 141 3.60 -9.91 -12.08
N THR A 142 4.91 -10.06 -11.86
CA THR A 142 5.67 -9.33 -10.84
C THR A 142 6.03 -7.94 -11.36
N CYS A 143 5.59 -6.91 -10.65
CA CYS A 143 5.98 -5.52 -10.90
C CYS A 143 6.99 -5.06 -9.85
N PHE A 144 8.02 -4.35 -10.29
CA PHE A 144 8.94 -3.65 -9.41
C PHE A 144 8.63 -2.15 -9.36
N GLY A 145 8.75 -1.56 -8.17
CA GLY A 145 8.55 -0.12 -7.99
C GLY A 145 9.69 0.52 -7.19
N GLU A 146 10.19 1.65 -7.67
CA GLU A 146 11.04 2.55 -6.88
C GLU A 146 10.15 3.45 -6.03
N VAL A 147 10.34 3.43 -4.71
CA VAL A 147 9.60 4.30 -3.78
C VAL A 147 10.23 5.69 -3.79
N ILE A 148 9.45 6.70 -4.15
CA ILE A 148 9.93 8.09 -4.25
C ILE A 148 9.35 9.04 -3.20
N ALA A 149 8.31 8.60 -2.48
CA ALA A 149 7.77 9.25 -1.30
C ALA A 149 7.04 8.22 -0.43
N ALA A 150 7.04 8.46 0.88
CA ALA A 150 6.31 7.66 1.84
C ALA A 150 5.83 8.55 3.00
N ALA A 151 4.70 8.18 3.60
CA ALA A 151 4.23 8.76 4.85
C ALA A 151 3.46 7.72 5.67
N ALA A 152 3.37 7.93 6.97
CA ALA A 152 2.68 7.02 7.88
C ALA A 152 1.94 7.76 8.99
N ASP A 153 0.93 7.10 9.58
CA ASP A 153 0.27 7.57 10.78
C ASP A 153 1.28 7.54 11.95
N PRO A 154 1.61 8.69 12.57
CA PRO A 154 2.62 8.77 13.63
C PRO A 154 2.23 8.02 14.90
N ARG A 155 0.96 7.58 15.01
CA ARG A 155 0.51 6.68 16.08
C ARG A 155 1.02 5.26 15.88
N ALA A 156 1.22 4.81 14.65
CA ALA A 156 1.60 3.43 14.32
C ALA A 156 3.03 3.29 13.78
N PHE A 157 3.59 4.32 13.14
CA PHE A 157 4.96 4.32 12.65
C PHE A 157 5.63 5.68 12.86
N ARG A 158 6.71 5.71 13.64
CA ARG A 158 7.49 6.92 13.91
C ARG A 158 8.97 6.59 14.11
N HIS A 159 9.82 7.58 13.88
CA HIS A 159 11.29 7.42 13.97
C HIS A 159 11.84 6.23 13.16
N GLY A 160 11.17 5.85 12.06
CA GLY A 160 11.57 4.72 11.22
C GLY A 160 11.17 3.34 11.75
N HIS A 161 10.29 3.25 12.75
CA HIS A 161 9.89 2.00 13.37
C HIS A 161 8.37 1.90 13.55
N TRP A 162 7.86 0.69 13.44
CA TRP A 162 6.50 0.35 13.87
C TRP A 162 6.42 0.45 15.40
N GLU A 163 5.34 1.04 15.89
CA GLU A 163 4.95 1.07 17.30
C GLU A 163 3.48 0.65 17.36
N LEU A 164 3.25 -0.65 17.59
CA LEU A 164 1.92 -1.27 17.59
C LEU A 164 1.63 -1.76 19.00
N ASP A 165 0.52 -1.28 19.57
CA ASP A 165 0.06 -1.66 20.90
C ASP A 165 -1.47 -1.53 21.01
N SER A 166 -2.02 -1.94 22.15
CA SER A 166 -3.47 -1.90 22.39
C SER A 166 -4.15 -0.55 22.15
N SER A 167 -3.44 0.59 22.22
CA SER A 167 -3.98 1.93 22.03
C SER A 167 -4.22 2.31 20.56
N ASN A 168 -3.58 1.60 19.62
CA ASN A 168 -3.69 1.84 18.18
C ASN A 168 -4.06 0.57 17.40
N ALA A 169 -4.77 -0.34 18.05
CA ALA A 169 -5.14 -1.66 17.53
C ALA A 169 -5.96 -1.62 16.23
N ASP A 170 -6.58 -0.48 15.91
CA ASP A 170 -7.27 -0.17 14.65
C ASP A 170 -6.30 0.06 13.47
N LEU A 171 -5.05 0.43 13.74
CA LEU A 171 -3.98 0.66 12.77
C LEU A 171 -3.01 -0.52 12.63
N HIS A 172 -3.17 -1.59 13.40
CA HIS A 172 -2.36 -2.78 13.19
C HIS A 172 -2.64 -3.35 11.79
N THR A 173 -1.58 -3.66 11.06
CA THR A 173 -1.70 -4.12 9.68
C THR A 173 -2.44 -5.46 9.60
N ILE A 174 -3.10 -5.69 8.47
CA ILE A 174 -3.82 -6.93 8.20
C ILE A 174 -3.01 -7.83 7.27
N HIS A 175 -3.14 -9.15 7.45
CA HIS A 175 -2.43 -10.17 6.69
C HIS A 175 -3.44 -11.21 6.21
N HIS A 176 -3.65 -11.27 4.91
CA HIS A 176 -4.63 -12.14 4.26
C HIS A 176 -4.24 -13.62 4.37
N LEU A 177 -5.21 -14.45 4.74
CA LEU A 177 -5.07 -15.91 4.79
C LEU A 177 -5.80 -16.63 3.66
N GLY A 178 -6.59 -15.91 2.85
CA GLY A 178 -7.45 -16.48 1.81
C GLY A 178 -8.94 -16.22 2.07
N ALA A 179 -9.70 -16.12 0.98
CA ALA A 179 -11.12 -15.72 0.99
C ALA A 179 -11.31 -14.39 1.77
N GLY A 180 -12.23 -14.32 2.71
CA GLY A 180 -12.44 -13.16 3.58
C GLY A 180 -11.66 -13.19 4.90
N ASN A 181 -10.71 -14.13 5.07
CA ASN A 181 -10.01 -14.31 6.35
C ASN A 181 -8.69 -13.54 6.39
N PHE A 182 -8.46 -12.84 7.49
CA PHE A 182 -7.26 -12.09 7.77
C PHE A 182 -6.82 -12.31 9.21
N VAL A 183 -5.53 -12.19 9.47
CA VAL A 183 -4.99 -11.95 10.81
C VAL A 183 -4.52 -10.51 10.91
N ARG A 184 -4.52 -9.99 12.13
CA ARG A 184 -3.99 -8.68 12.44
C ARG A 184 -2.60 -8.83 13.04
N ALA A 185 -1.69 -7.91 12.71
CA ALA A 185 -0.39 -7.84 13.38
C ALA A 185 -0.57 -7.74 14.90
N GLY A 186 0.31 -8.41 15.64
CA GLY A 186 0.39 -8.31 17.09
C GLY A 186 1.14 -7.05 17.55
N ASP A 187 1.31 -6.95 18.85
CA ASP A 187 2.07 -5.87 19.47
C ASP A 187 3.55 -5.96 19.10
N THR A 188 4.23 -4.81 19.08
CA THR A 188 5.67 -4.78 18.84
C THR A 188 6.44 -5.39 20.03
N ILE A 189 7.29 -6.35 19.74
CA ILE A 189 8.23 -6.96 20.70
C ILE A 189 9.66 -6.70 20.26
N LYS A 190 10.53 -6.35 21.21
CA LYS A 190 11.93 -5.98 20.92
C LYS A 190 12.88 -7.09 21.39
N ALA A 191 13.67 -7.61 20.45
CA ALA A 191 14.76 -8.54 20.76
C ALA A 191 15.86 -7.85 21.57
N ARG A 192 16.63 -8.63 22.33
CA ARG A 192 17.86 -8.21 22.99
C ARG A 192 19.04 -8.84 22.24
N GLU A 193 20.15 -8.13 22.15
CA GLU A 193 21.40 -8.71 21.64
C GLU A 193 21.81 -9.88 22.55
N LEU A 194 22.19 -10.99 21.92
CA LEU A 194 22.79 -12.12 22.62
C LEU A 194 24.30 -11.85 22.78
N PRO A 195 24.91 -12.27 23.90
CA PRO A 195 26.34 -12.15 24.13
C PRO A 195 27.17 -12.93 23.11
#